data_AF-A0A1J1HCX9-F1
#
_entry.id   AF-A0A1J1HCX9-F1
#
_cell.length_a   1.000
_cell.length_b   1.000
_cell.length_c   1.000
_cell.angle_alpha   90.00
_cell.angle_beta   90.00
_cell.angle_gamma   90.00
#
_symmetry.space_group_name_H-M   'P 1'
#
loop_
_entity.id
_entity.type
_entity.pdbx_description
1 polymer ?
#
loop_
_entity_poly.entity_id
_entity_poly.type
_entity_poly.pdbx_seq_one_letter_code
_entity_poly.pdbx_strand_id
1 'polypeptide(L)'
;MNENLEYIRNKKLIEIFEGLLGYIYFKKPKNIIMSIIDELKKLEKEKKIKNVFNKKDIETVYTFINLENNKYITKDKCILGLNQFLLNNKQREYMEKTEIKDNVDLEIFTSYAEEIINV
;
A
#
# COMPACT_ATOMS: atom_id res chain seq x y z
N MET A 1 -4.02 12.52 20.76
CA MET A 1 -3.08 12.51 19.60
C MET A 1 -3.20 13.87 18.93
N ASN A 2 -2.10 14.50 18.48
CA ASN A 2 -2.13 15.87 17.96
C ASN A 2 -2.94 15.91 16.65
N GLU A 3 -4.04 16.67 16.60
CA GLU A 3 -4.99 16.73 15.46
C GLU A 3 -4.29 17.00 14.12
N ASN A 4 -3.18 17.74 14.15
CA ASN A 4 -2.34 18.03 12.98
C ASN A 4 -1.70 16.77 12.37
N LEU A 5 -1.24 15.83 13.20
CA LEU A 5 -0.65 14.57 12.75
C LEU A 5 -1.70 13.65 12.12
N GLU A 6 -2.90 13.66 12.68
CA GLU A 6 -4.03 12.90 12.15
C GLU A 6 -4.51 13.46 10.81
N TYR A 7 -4.54 14.79 10.66
CA TYR A 7 -4.81 15.45 9.39
C TYR A 7 -3.78 15.09 8.31
N ILE A 8 -2.48 15.16 8.64
CA ILE A 8 -1.39 14.80 7.72
C ILE A 8 -1.54 13.35 7.24
N ARG A 9 -1.84 12.43 8.17
CA ARG A 9 -2.01 11.01 7.87
C ARG A 9 -3.25 10.75 7.02
N ASN A 10 -4.41 11.27 7.42
CA ASN A 10 -5.68 11.03 6.73
C ASN A 10 -5.70 11.63 5.31
N LYS A 11 -4.93 12.69 5.08
CA LYS A 11 -4.79 13.31 3.76
C LYS A 11 -3.62 12.76 2.93
N LYS A 12 -2.91 11.74 3.43
CA LYS A 12 -1.75 11.11 2.77
C LYS A 12 -0.71 12.14 2.29
N LEU A 13 -0.48 13.18 3.09
CA LEU A 13 0.36 14.31 2.66
C LEU A 13 1.81 13.88 2.50
N ILE A 14 2.30 12.98 3.36
CA ILE A 14 3.69 12.50 3.31
C ILE A 14 3.96 11.79 1.98
N GLU A 15 3.06 10.89 1.59
CA GLU A 15 3.15 10.11 0.35
C GLU A 15 3.10 11.01 -0.89
N ILE A 16 2.25 12.05 -0.86
CA ILE A 16 2.20 13.05 -1.93
C ILE A 16 3.53 13.82 -2.00
N PHE A 17 4.08 14.24 -0.87
CA PHE A 17 5.35 14.96 -0.83
C PHE A 17 6.52 14.10 -1.31
N GLU A 18 6.60 12.83 -0.90
CA GLU A 18 7.64 11.91 -1.36
C GLU A 18 7.59 11.70 -2.89
N GLY A 19 6.38 11.51 -3.44
CA GLY A 19 6.19 11.38 -4.88
C GLY A 19 6.64 12.64 -5.65
N LEU A 20 6.27 13.82 -5.15
CA LEU A 20 6.67 15.10 -5.77
C LEU A 20 8.19 15.33 -5.68
N LEU A 21 8.81 15.02 -4.54
CA LEU A 21 10.26 15.12 -4.37
C LEU A 21 11.00 14.17 -5.31
N GLY A 22 10.54 12.93 -5.43
CA GLY A 22 11.07 11.97 -6.40
C GLY A 22 10.96 12.49 -7.84
N TYR A 23 9.80 13.04 -8.20
CA TYR A 23 9.60 13.66 -9.51
C TYR A 23 10.62 14.78 -9.79
N ILE A 24 10.83 15.71 -8.85
CA ILE A 24 11.79 16.82 -9.00
C ILE A 24 13.21 16.26 -9.16
N TYR A 25 13.59 15.31 -8.31
CA TYR A 25 14.93 14.73 -8.31
C TYR A 25 15.27 14.06 -9.65
N PHE A 26 14.33 13.28 -10.20
CA PHE A 26 14.50 12.58 -11.47
C PHE A 26 14.38 13.49 -12.69
N LYS A 27 13.37 14.36 -12.74
CA LYS A 27 13.09 15.18 -13.93
C LYS A 27 13.92 16.46 -14.00
N LYS A 28 14.45 16.92 -12.85
CA LYS A 28 15.27 18.14 -12.72
C LYS A 28 14.68 19.32 -13.52
N PRO A 29 13.38 19.63 -13.34
CA PRO A 29 12.73 20.66 -14.14
C PRO A 29 13.36 22.02 -13.89
N LYS A 30 13.48 22.84 -14.95
CA LYS A 30 13.97 24.23 -14.83
C LYS A 30 13.07 25.10 -13.96
N ASN A 31 11.74 24.88 -14.01
CA ASN A 31 10.77 25.57 -13.19
C ASN A 31 10.09 24.58 -12.23
N ILE A 32 10.71 24.40 -11.07
CA ILE A 32 10.27 23.45 -10.05
C ILE A 32 8.82 23.70 -9.63
N ILE A 33 8.45 24.95 -9.37
CA ILE A 33 7.11 25.31 -8.86
C ILE A 33 6.04 24.93 -9.88
N MET A 34 6.19 25.35 -11.14
CA MET A 34 5.20 25.05 -12.17
C MET A 34 5.09 23.54 -12.42
N SER A 35 6.22 22.83 -12.43
CA SER A 35 6.22 21.39 -12.63
C SER A 35 5.57 20.61 -11.48
N ILE A 36 5.73 21.06 -10.22
CA ILE A 36 5.00 20.49 -9.08
C ILE A 36 3.49 20.71 -9.23
N ILE A 37 3.07 21.92 -9.60
CA ILE A 37 1.64 22.24 -9.79
C ILE A 37 1.03 21.37 -10.88
N ASP A 38 1.72 21.21 -12.00
CA ASP A 38 1.24 20.38 -13.11
C ASP A 38 1.19 18.90 -12.72
N GLU A 39 2.16 18.41 -11.96
CA GLU A 39 2.18 17.04 -11.48
C GLU A 39 1.07 16.78 -10.44
N LEU A 40 0.82 17.73 -9.53
CA LEU A 40 -0.32 17.69 -8.62
C LEU A 40 -1.66 17.65 -9.36
N LYS A 41 -1.83 18.48 -10.40
CA LYS A 41 -3.04 18.48 -11.23
C LYS A 41 -3.23 17.16 -11.98
N LYS A 42 -2.16 16.47 -12.38
CA LYS A 42 -2.26 15.12 -12.95
C LYS A 42 -2.71 14.11 -11.90
N LEU A 43 -2.06 14.11 -10.73
CA LEU A 43 -2.42 13.22 -9.61
C LEU A 43 -3.89 13.41 -9.18
N GLU A 44 -4.35 14.67 -9.15
CA GLU A 44 -5.74 15.04 -8.89
C GLU A 44 -6.70 14.53 -9.99
N LYS A 45 -6.39 14.80 -11.27
CA LYS A 45 -7.20 14.35 -12.41
C LYS A 45 -7.29 12.84 -12.53
N GLU A 46 -6.21 12.14 -12.21
CA GLU A 46 -6.17 10.69 -12.29
C GLU A 46 -7.01 10.03 -11.19
N LYS A 47 -7.44 10.77 -10.13
CA LYS A 47 -8.01 10.20 -8.89
C LYS A 47 -7.19 9.03 -8.33
N LYS A 48 -5.95 8.89 -8.80
CA LYS A 48 -5.05 7.79 -8.51
C LYS A 48 -3.97 8.35 -7.61
N ILE A 49 -4.30 8.45 -6.33
CA ILE A 49 -3.35 7.89 -5.37
C ILE A 49 -3.41 6.39 -5.66
N LYS A 50 -2.64 5.93 -6.65
CA LYS A 50 -2.59 4.52 -7.05
C LYS A 50 -2.32 3.75 -5.75
N ASN A 51 -3.15 2.75 -5.44
CA ASN A 51 -2.75 1.76 -4.45
C ASN A 51 -1.35 1.29 -4.86
N VAL A 52 -0.40 1.45 -3.94
CA VAL A 52 1.03 1.13 -4.18
C VAL A 52 1.15 -0.31 -4.69
N PHE A 53 0.20 -1.15 -4.27
CA PHE A 53 0.02 -2.52 -4.70
C PHE A 53 -1.25 -2.68 -5.53
N ASN A 54 -1.15 -3.40 -6.64
CA ASN A 54 -2.27 -3.83 -7.48
C ASN A 54 -2.54 -5.33 -7.30
N LYS A 55 -3.64 -5.83 -7.87
CA LYS A 55 -4.04 -7.25 -7.74
C LYS A 55 -2.95 -8.25 -8.16
N LYS A 56 -2.16 -7.92 -9.17
CA LYS A 56 -1.07 -8.79 -9.64
C LYS A 56 0.07 -8.87 -8.62
N ASP A 57 0.31 -7.80 -7.87
CA ASP A 57 1.30 -7.79 -6.79
C ASP A 57 0.83 -8.71 -5.65
N ILE A 58 -0.47 -8.69 -5.32
CA ILE A 58 -1.10 -9.59 -4.34
C ILE A 58 -0.95 -11.06 -4.76
N GLU A 59 -1.33 -11.38 -6.01
CA GLU A 59 -1.19 -12.72 -6.58
C GLU A 59 0.27 -13.20 -6.59
N THR A 60 1.21 -12.31 -6.87
CA THR A 60 2.64 -12.62 -6.90
C THR A 60 3.16 -12.96 -5.51
N VAL A 61 2.79 -12.18 -4.49
CA VAL A 61 3.17 -12.47 -3.10
C VAL A 61 2.57 -13.77 -2.62
N TYR A 62 1.28 -14.04 -2.91
CA TYR A 62 0.65 -15.32 -2.58
C TYR A 62 1.39 -16.51 -3.22
N THR A 63 1.73 -16.39 -4.50
CA THR A 63 2.49 -17.42 -5.22
C THR A 63 3.86 -17.64 -4.58
N PHE A 64 4.53 -16.56 -4.17
CA PHE A 64 5.84 -16.62 -3.54
C PHE A 64 5.83 -17.28 -2.15
N ILE A 65 4.81 -17.04 -1.34
CA ILE A 65 4.68 -17.70 -0.02
C ILE A 65 4.13 -19.13 -0.13
N ASN A 66 3.57 -19.49 -1.29
CA ASN A 66 3.02 -20.81 -1.60
C ASN A 66 3.82 -21.56 -2.69
N LEU A 67 5.15 -21.58 -2.62
CA LEU A 67 6.01 -22.26 -3.61
C LEU A 67 5.70 -23.76 -3.77
N GLU A 68 5.21 -24.39 -2.70
CA GLU A 68 4.79 -25.80 -2.70
C GLU A 68 3.50 -26.03 -3.51
N ASN A 69 2.84 -24.95 -3.96
CA ASN A 69 1.59 -24.98 -4.72
C ASN A 69 0.48 -25.76 -4.00
N ASN A 70 0.41 -25.62 -2.67
CA ASN A 70 -0.65 -26.22 -1.87
C ASN A 70 -1.98 -25.49 -2.11
N LYS A 71 -3.11 -26.18 -1.86
CA LYS A 71 -4.44 -25.56 -1.96
C LYS A 71 -4.60 -24.39 -0.98
N TYR A 72 -3.99 -24.49 0.20
CA TYR A 72 -4.04 -23.48 1.25
C TYR A 72 -2.64 -23.21 1.80
N ILE A 73 -2.41 -21.98 2.25
CA ILE A 73 -1.26 -21.60 3.07
C ILE A 73 -1.66 -21.58 4.55
N THR A 74 -0.67 -21.78 5.42
CA THR A 74 -0.85 -21.67 6.88
C THR A 74 -1.02 -20.22 7.30
N LYS A 75 -1.59 -20.02 8.50
CA LYS A 75 -1.66 -18.72 9.17
C LYS A 75 -0.33 -17.97 9.16
N ASP A 76 0.78 -18.62 9.51
CA ASP A 76 2.10 -17.98 9.56
C ASP A 76 2.57 -17.50 8.18
N LYS A 77 2.40 -18.34 7.14
CA LYS A 77 2.72 -17.95 5.75
C LYS A 77 1.84 -16.78 5.30
N CYS A 78 0.55 -16.79 5.66
CA CYS A 78 -0.38 -15.70 5.37
C CYS A 78 0.08 -14.38 6.02
N ILE A 79 0.42 -14.40 7.32
CA ILE A 79 0.93 -13.22 8.04
C ILE A 79 2.22 -12.68 7.37
N LEU A 80 3.16 -13.58 7.03
CA LEU A 80 4.39 -13.20 6.34
C LEU A 80 4.14 -12.51 4.98
N GLY A 81 3.16 -13.01 4.23
CA GLY A 81 2.75 -12.41 2.95
C GLY A 81 2.08 -11.04 3.13
N LEU A 82 1.12 -10.93 4.06
CA LEU A 82 0.40 -9.67 4.29
C LEU A 82 1.31 -8.57 4.83
N ASN A 83 2.35 -8.93 5.59
CA ASN A 83 3.37 -7.99 6.05
C ASN A 83 4.10 -7.24 4.92
N GLN A 84 4.10 -7.77 3.69
CA GLN A 84 4.69 -7.11 2.53
C GLN A 84 3.90 -5.87 2.07
N PHE A 85 2.63 -5.76 2.47
CA PHE A 85 1.73 -4.67 2.08
C PHE A 85 1.63 -3.54 3.13
N LEU A 86 2.33 -3.67 4.26
CA LEU A 86 2.29 -2.70 5.34
C LEU A 86 3.24 -1.53 5.07
N LEU A 87 2.68 -0.35 4.83
CA LEU A 87 3.40 0.89 4.55
C LEU A 87 3.43 1.84 5.75
N ASN A 88 2.49 1.70 6.70
CA ASN A 88 2.40 2.59 7.86
C ASN A 88 1.93 1.87 9.13
N ASN A 89 2.05 2.55 10.27
CA ASN A 89 1.69 1.97 11.58
C ASN A 89 0.19 1.66 11.72
N LYS A 90 -0.71 2.36 11.00
CA LYS A 90 -2.15 2.10 11.06
C LYS A 90 -2.49 0.74 10.45
N GLN A 91 -1.86 0.42 9.31
CA GLN A 91 -2.00 -0.88 8.65
C GLN A 91 -1.41 -2.00 9.52
N ARG A 92 -0.30 -1.74 10.22
CA ARG A 92 0.30 -2.68 11.18
C ARG A 92 -0.63 -2.95 12.36
N GLU A 93 -1.15 -1.90 13.00
CA GLU A 93 -2.11 -2.02 14.11
C GLU A 93 -3.41 -2.72 13.69
N TYR A 94 -3.86 -2.51 12.44
CA TYR A 94 -5.00 -3.23 11.88
C TYR A 94 -4.68 -4.72 11.73
N MET A 95 -3.55 -5.06 11.10
CA MET A 95 -3.10 -6.43 10.90
C MET A 95 -2.94 -7.21 12.21
N GLU A 96 -2.41 -6.57 13.27
CA GLU A 96 -2.27 -7.20 14.60
C GLU A 96 -3.61 -7.57 15.25
N LYS A 97 -4.71 -6.90 14.86
CA LYS A 97 -6.06 -7.16 15.38
C LYS A 97 -6.87 -8.08 14.48
N THR A 98 -6.42 -8.33 13.25
CA THR A 98 -7.12 -9.16 12.28
C THR A 98 -7.01 -10.64 12.65
N GLU A 99 -8.16 -11.31 12.78
CA GLU A 99 -8.20 -12.76 12.97
C GLU A 99 -7.94 -13.48 11.64
N ILE A 100 -6.71 -13.96 11.47
CA ILE A 100 -6.29 -14.77 10.32
C ILE A 100 -6.66 -16.25 10.55
N LYS A 101 -7.34 -16.85 9.58
CA LYS A 101 -7.70 -18.29 9.56
C LYS A 101 -6.47 -19.19 9.44
N ASP A 102 -6.59 -20.44 9.90
CA ASP A 102 -5.49 -21.42 9.83
C ASP A 102 -5.19 -21.90 8.40
N ASN A 103 -6.22 -21.95 7.54
CA ASN A 103 -6.12 -22.34 6.14
C ASN A 103 -6.63 -21.19 5.26
N VAL A 104 -5.72 -20.62 4.47
CA VAL A 104 -5.99 -19.45 3.62
C VAL A 104 -5.71 -19.81 2.17
N ASP A 105 -6.68 -19.62 1.28
CA ASP A 105 -6.48 -19.68 -0.17
C ASP A 105 -6.22 -18.29 -0.76
N LEU A 106 -6.03 -18.21 -2.07
CA LEU A 106 -5.77 -16.94 -2.77
C LEU A 106 -6.91 -15.94 -2.61
N GLU A 107 -8.16 -16.39 -2.57
CA GLU A 107 -9.33 -15.51 -2.48
C GLU A 107 -9.41 -14.86 -1.10
N ILE A 108 -9.24 -15.66 -0.04
CA ILE A 108 -9.17 -15.17 1.34
C ILE A 108 -7.95 -14.26 1.53
N PHE A 109 -6.78 -14.64 1.01
CA PHE A 109 -5.57 -13.82 1.08
C PHE A 109 -5.76 -12.47 0.38
N THR A 110 -6.39 -12.47 -0.80
CA THR A 110 -6.65 -11.25 -1.56
C THR A 110 -7.58 -10.32 -0.80
N SER A 111 -8.63 -10.87 -0.18
CA SER A 111 -9.57 -10.10 0.65
C SER A 111 -8.84 -9.41 1.81
N TYR A 112 -7.99 -10.14 2.55
CA TYR A 112 -7.19 -9.55 3.62
C TYR A 112 -6.22 -8.48 3.12
N ALA A 113 -5.53 -8.73 1.99
CA ALA A 113 -4.59 -7.77 1.42
C ALA A 113 -5.31 -6.48 1.00
N GLU A 114 -6.47 -6.58 0.33
CA GLU A 114 -7.27 -5.44 -0.07
C GLU A 114 -7.80 -4.64 1.13
N GLU A 115 -8.25 -5.31 2.20
CA GLU A 115 -8.64 -4.65 3.44
C GLU A 115 -7.47 -3.85 4.04
N ILE A 116 -6.30 -4.48 4.20
CA ILE A 116 -5.10 -3.85 4.77
C ILE A 116 -4.60 -2.67 3.92
N ILE A 117 -4.56 -2.82 2.60
CA ILE A 117 -4.06 -1.77 1.68
C ILE A 117 -4.93 -0.52 1.76
N ASN A 118 -6.23 -0.68 2.01
CA ASN A 118 -7.21 0.41 2.01
C ASN A 118 -7.48 1.03 3.39
N VAL A 119 -6.82 0.54 4.46
CA VAL A 119 -6.81 1.14 5.81
C VAL A 119 -6.05 2.47 5.85
#